data_AF-R6CS82-F1
#
_entry.id   AF-R6CS82-F1
#
_cell.length_a   1.000
_cell.length_b   1.000
_cell.length_c   1.000
_cell.angle_alpha   90.00
_cell.angle_beta   90.00
_cell.angle_gamma   90.00
#
_symmetry.space_group_name_H-M   'P 1'
#
loop_
_entity.id
_entity.type
_entity.pdbx_description
1 polymer ?
#
loop_
_entity_poly.entity_id
_entity_poly.type
_entity_poly.pdbx_seq_one_letter_code
_entity_poly.pdbx_strand_id
1 'polypeptide(L)'
;MFIESHLSKEFPENFDDYDTVFVGYPNWWGTLPMCMFTLLEKLDTAGKTIIPFCTNEGSGMVSSERDFKKLCGGANIKKGLSIHGAETEQSEKKIAEWAKRSLEN
;
A
#
# COMPACT_ATOMS: atom_id res chain seq x y z
N MET A 1 15.17 -9.42 18.30
CA MET A 1 14.35 -10.45 17.63
C MET A 1 14.29 -10.04 16.17
N PHE A 2 15.00 -10.80 15.33
CA PHE A 2 15.34 -10.49 13.95
C PHE A 2 14.14 -10.64 13.01
N ILE A 3 13.62 -9.54 12.47
CA ILE A 3 12.70 -9.53 11.33
C ILE A 3 13.43 -9.10 10.03
N GLU A 4 14.71 -8.76 10.12
CA GLU A 4 15.47 -8.29 8.94
C GLU A 4 16.01 -9.44 8.09
N SER A 5 16.19 -10.65 8.64
CA SER A 5 16.89 -11.74 7.94
C SER A 5 16.04 -12.59 6.99
N HIS A 6 14.72 -12.37 6.89
CA HIS A 6 13.81 -13.18 6.06
C HIS A 6 13.10 -12.39 4.96
N LEU A 7 13.35 -11.08 4.83
CA LEU A 7 12.96 -10.30 3.64
C LEU A 7 13.94 -10.53 2.48
N SER A 8 14.45 -11.76 2.35
CA SER A 8 15.50 -12.18 1.40
C SER A 8 14.99 -12.40 -0.04
N LYS A 9 13.85 -11.82 -0.39
CA LYS A 9 13.48 -11.54 -1.79
C LYS A 9 13.47 -10.01 -1.92
N GLU A 10 14.69 -9.50 -1.91
CA GLU A 10 15.16 -8.16 -2.27
C GLU A 10 14.13 -7.04 -2.14
N PHE A 11 14.11 -6.40 -0.98
CA PHE A 11 13.70 -5.00 -0.94
C PHE A 11 14.63 -4.24 -1.89
N PRO A 12 14.11 -3.40 -2.81
CA PRO A 12 14.95 -2.72 -3.78
C PRO A 12 16.07 -1.98 -3.07
N GLU A 13 17.32 -2.20 -3.50
CA GLU A 13 18.50 -1.57 -2.91
C GLU A 13 18.37 -0.04 -2.91
N ASN A 14 17.63 0.49 -3.89
CA ASN A 14 17.37 1.91 -4.03
C ASN A 14 15.87 2.21 -4.22
N PHE A 15 15.22 2.66 -3.15
CA PHE A 15 13.82 3.10 -3.20
C PHE A 15 13.65 4.43 -3.94
N ASP A 16 14.75 5.18 -4.12
CA ASP A 16 14.71 6.51 -4.73
C ASP A 16 14.37 6.46 -6.22
N ASP A 17 14.69 5.36 -6.90
CA ASP A 17 14.46 5.15 -8.34
C ASP A 17 12.97 5.01 -8.71
N TYR A 18 12.08 4.95 -7.72
CA TYR A 18 10.64 4.81 -7.92
C TYR A 18 9.90 6.13 -7.68
N ASP A 19 9.26 6.66 -8.72
CA ASP A 19 8.37 7.81 -8.59
C ASP A 19 6.97 7.43 -8.10
N THR A 20 6.52 6.20 -8.41
CA THR A 20 5.20 5.69 -8.06
C THR A 20 5.30 4.31 -7.44
N VAL A 21 4.64 4.12 -6.30
CA VAL A 21 4.67 2.88 -5.53
C VAL A 21 3.25 2.45 -5.18
N PHE A 22 2.86 1.27 -5.63
CA PHE A 22 1.64 0.61 -5.20
C PHE A 22 1.89 -0.16 -3.90
N VAL A 23 1.07 0.08 -2.88
CA VAL A 23 1.26 -0.55 -1.56
C VAL A 23 0.07 -1.45 -1.22
N GLY A 24 0.30 -2.76 -1.29
CA GLY A 24 -0.70 -3.79 -0.97
C GLY A 24 -0.58 -4.30 0.46
N TYR A 25 -1.69 -4.42 1.17
CA TYR A 25 -1.72 -4.96 2.54
C TYR A 25 -3.06 -5.65 2.85
N PRO A 26 -3.07 -6.64 3.75
CA PRO A 26 -4.33 -7.09 4.35
C PRO A 26 -4.83 -6.05 5.34
N ASN A 27 -6.13 -5.70 5.30
CA ASN A 27 -6.72 -4.86 6.33
C ASN A 27 -6.84 -5.65 7.64
N TRP A 28 -6.15 -5.20 8.68
CA TRP A 28 -6.27 -5.75 10.03
C TRP A 28 -6.94 -4.70 10.93
N TRP A 29 -8.13 -5.03 11.43
CA TRP A 29 -8.90 -4.18 12.36
C TRP A 29 -9.16 -2.74 11.89
N GLY A 30 -9.28 -2.53 10.58
CA GLY A 30 -9.54 -1.22 9.99
C GLY A 30 -8.28 -0.42 9.64
N THR A 31 -7.07 -0.98 9.81
CA THR A 31 -5.80 -0.29 9.54
C THR A 31 -4.74 -1.22 8.92
N LEU A 32 -3.52 -0.69 8.78
CA LEU A 32 -2.33 -1.39 8.31
C LEU A 32 -1.85 -2.43 9.33
N PRO A 33 -1.25 -3.54 8.89
CA PRO A 33 -0.48 -4.41 9.77
C PRO A 33 0.69 -3.67 10.45
N MET A 34 1.06 -4.06 11.67
CA MET A 34 2.14 -3.40 12.42
C MET A 34 3.49 -3.38 11.67
N CYS A 35 3.80 -4.42 10.90
CA CYS A 35 5.03 -4.45 10.09
C CYS A 35 5.07 -3.35 9.02
N MET A 36 3.91 -2.94 8.49
CA MET A 36 3.82 -1.87 7.49
C MET A 36 4.09 -0.50 8.10
N PHE A 37 3.71 -0.27 9.36
CA PHE A 37 4.08 0.97 10.06
C PHE A 37 5.61 1.12 10.12
N THR A 38 6.30 0.08 10.62
CA THR A 38 7.77 0.10 10.72
C THR A 38 8.46 0.23 9.37
N LEU A 39 7.89 -0.36 8.31
CA LEU A 39 8.42 -0.22 6.95
C LEU A 39 8.25 1.21 6.45
N LEU A 40 7.02 1.75 6.48
CA LEU A 40 6.71 3.08 5.93
C LEU A 40 7.41 4.21 6.69
N GLU A 41 7.64 4.06 8.00
CA GLU A 41 8.42 5.03 8.79
C GLU A 41 9.91 5.10 8.38
N LYS A 42 10.45 4.05 7.77
CA LYS A 42 11.86 3.98 7.34
C LYS A 42 12.08 4.46 5.90
N LEU A 43 11.02 4.64 5.11
CA LEU A 43 11.13 4.99 3.69
C LEU A 43 10.98 6.49 3.48
N ASP A 44 11.86 7.06 2.65
CA ASP A 44 11.64 8.42 2.14
C ASP A 44 10.61 8.39 1.02
N THR A 45 9.41 8.86 1.33
CA THR A 45 8.30 8.94 0.36
C THR A 45 8.11 10.35 -0.22
N ALA A 46 8.95 11.31 0.14
CA ALA A 46 8.78 12.70 -0.27
C ALA A 46 8.86 12.82 -1.81
N GLY A 47 7.90 13.53 -2.40
CA GLY A 47 7.83 13.71 -3.86
C GLY A 47 7.33 12.48 -4.64
N LYS A 48 7.16 11.32 -3.97
CA LYS A 48 6.66 10.09 -4.60
C LYS A 48 5.13 10.02 -4.59
N THR A 49 4.57 9.21 -5.49
CA THR A 49 3.15 8.88 -5.52
C THR A 49 2.91 7.52 -4.87
N ILE A 50 2.10 7.50 -3.81
CA ILE A 50 1.75 6.26 -3.09
C ILE A 50 0.30 5.88 -3.41
N ILE A 51 0.11 4.65 -3.89
CA ILE A 51 -1.20 4.14 -4.33
C ILE A 51 -1.56 2.91 -3.49
N PRO A 52 -2.30 3.08 -2.38
CA PRO A 52 -2.60 1.99 -1.46
C PRO A 52 -3.72 1.09 -1.99
N PHE A 53 -3.62 -0.21 -1.73
CA PHE A 53 -4.73 -1.14 -1.93
C PHE A 53 -4.76 -2.20 -0.84
N CYS A 54 -5.94 -2.71 -0.52
CA CYS A 54 -6.08 -3.75 0.48
C CYS A 54 -7.09 -4.83 0.11
N THR A 55 -6.89 -6.00 0.72
CA THR A 55 -7.94 -7.00 0.87
C THR A 55 -8.57 -6.90 2.25
N ASN A 56 -9.87 -7.16 2.36
CA ASN A 56 -10.60 -7.14 3.63
C ASN A 56 -11.80 -8.10 3.60
N GLU A 57 -12.35 -8.40 4.77
CA GLU A 57 -13.57 -9.22 4.93
C GLU A 57 -14.79 -8.36 5.33
N GLY A 58 -14.90 -7.15 4.76
CA GLY A 58 -16.08 -6.28 4.88
C GLY A 58 -15.83 -4.90 5.50
N SER A 59 -14.64 -4.65 6.05
CA SER A 59 -14.30 -3.35 6.67
C SER A 59 -13.92 -2.25 5.68
N GLY A 60 -13.56 -2.58 4.44
CA GLY A 60 -13.04 -1.61 3.47
C GLY A 60 -11.62 -1.14 3.82
N MET A 61 -11.31 0.16 3.66
CA MET A 61 -10.00 0.74 4.02
C MET A 61 -10.01 1.48 5.38
N VAL A 62 -11.18 1.85 5.91
CA VAL A 62 -11.36 2.59 7.19
C VAL A 62 -10.27 3.64 7.46
N SER A 63 -9.40 3.45 8.46
CA SER A 63 -8.43 4.45 8.89
C SER A 63 -7.13 4.41 8.12
N SER A 64 -6.86 3.33 7.35
CA SER A 64 -5.57 3.14 6.69
C SER A 64 -5.20 4.28 5.73
N GLU A 65 -6.17 4.90 5.04
CA GLU A 65 -5.89 6.10 4.20
C GLU A 65 -5.34 7.28 5.02
N ARG A 66 -5.82 7.44 6.26
CA ARG A 66 -5.31 8.45 7.18
C ARG A 66 -3.92 8.07 7.68
N ASP A 67 -3.68 6.79 7.91
CA ASP A 67 -2.39 6.30 8.38
C ASP A 67 -1.30 6.48 7.30
N PHE A 68 -1.60 6.21 6.02
CA PHE A 68 -0.70 6.57 4.91
C PHE A 68 -0.36 8.06 4.87
N LYS A 69 -1.35 8.94 5.04
CA LYS A 69 -1.09 10.40 5.05
C LYS A 69 -0.21 10.84 6.22
N LYS A 70 -0.20 10.11 7.34
CA LYS A 70 0.65 10.40 8.50
C LYS A 70 2.07 9.85 8.31
N LEU A 71 2.19 8.62 7.81
CA LEU A 71 3.46 7.91 7.67
C LEU A 71 4.26 8.39 6.46
N CYS A 72 3.58 8.66 5.35
CA CYS A 72 4.21 9.01 4.08
C CYS A 72 4.17 10.53 3.87
N GLY A 73 4.90 11.26 4.72
CA GLY A 73 5.01 12.72 4.66
C GLY A 73 5.58 13.19 3.32
N GLY A 74 4.98 14.21 2.71
CA GLY A 74 5.44 14.78 1.44
C GLY A 74 5.13 13.93 0.20
N ALA A 75 4.50 12.77 0.36
CA ALA A 75 4.05 11.94 -0.74
C ALA A 75 2.67 12.37 -1.26
N ASN A 76 2.44 12.14 -2.55
CA ASN A 76 1.11 12.26 -3.16
C ASN A 76 0.33 10.95 -2.94
N ILE A 77 -0.53 10.92 -1.92
CA ILE A 77 -1.35 9.74 -1.61
C ILE A 77 -2.59 9.72 -2.50
N LYS A 78 -2.66 8.74 -3.43
CA LYS A 78 -3.82 8.52 -4.30
C LYS A 78 -4.94 7.78 -3.56
N LYS A 79 -6.14 7.86 -4.12
CA LYS A 79 -7.30 7.11 -3.63
C LYS A 79 -7.04 5.61 -3.79
N GLY A 80 -7.17 4.87 -2.70
CA GLY A 80 -6.90 3.45 -2.71
C GLY A 80 -8.04 2.57 -3.23
N LEU A 81 -7.75 1.28 -3.33
CA LEU A 81 -8.72 0.24 -3.69
C LEU A 81 -8.84 -0.77 -2.56
N SER A 82 -10.09 -1.08 -2.17
CA SER A 82 -10.40 -2.20 -1.29
C SER A 82 -11.08 -3.31 -2.09
N ILE A 83 -10.56 -4.53 -1.98
CA ILE A 83 -11.14 -5.75 -2.54
C ILE A 83 -11.61 -6.64 -1.39
N HIS A 84 -12.84 -7.15 -1.49
CA HIS A 84 -13.33 -8.13 -0.53
C HIS A 84 -12.63 -9.47 -0.78
N GLY A 85 -12.18 -10.18 0.26
CA GLY A 85 -11.38 -11.40 0.11
C GLY A 85 -12.08 -12.46 -0.74
N ALA A 86 -13.40 -12.63 -0.54
CA ALA A 86 -14.22 -13.54 -1.35
C ALA A 86 -14.33 -13.17 -2.85
N GLU A 87 -14.02 -11.92 -3.23
CA GLU A 87 -14.08 -11.44 -4.61
C GLU A 87 -12.71 -11.42 -5.30
N THR A 88 -11.63 -11.75 -4.58
CA THR A 88 -10.25 -11.54 -5.06
C THR A 88 -9.97 -12.27 -6.37
N GLU A 89 -10.42 -13.51 -6.51
CA GLU A 89 -10.21 -14.33 -7.72
C GLU A 89 -10.85 -13.72 -8.98
N GLN A 90 -11.96 -12.98 -8.83
CA GLN A 90 -12.71 -12.37 -9.93
C GLN A 90 -12.37 -10.88 -10.12
N SER A 91 -11.43 -10.36 -9.32
CA SER A 91 -11.18 -8.92 -9.23
C SER A 91 -10.16 -8.39 -10.25
N GLU A 92 -9.52 -9.25 -11.06
CA GLU A 92 -8.44 -8.87 -11.98
C GLU A 92 -8.82 -7.69 -12.87
N LYS A 93 -9.98 -7.75 -13.55
CA LYS A 93 -10.45 -6.66 -14.42
C LYS A 93 -10.64 -5.35 -13.64
N LYS A 94 -11.23 -5.43 -12.45
CA LYS A 94 -11.48 -4.27 -11.57
C LYS A 94 -10.16 -3.64 -11.10
N ILE A 95 -9.18 -4.46 -10.74
CA ILE A 95 -7.83 -4.03 -10.34
C ILE A 95 -7.11 -3.39 -11.52
N ALA A 96 -7.12 -4.00 -12.71
CA ALA A 96 -6.46 -3.48 -13.90
C ALA A 96 -7.01 -2.11 -14.32
N GLU A 97 -8.34 -1.96 -14.35
CA GLU A 97 -8.98 -0.69 -14.65
C GLU A 97 -8.68 0.38 -13.60
N TRP A 98 -8.68 0.02 -12.31
CA TRP A 98 -8.32 0.95 -11.24
C TRP A 98 -6.85 1.36 -11.31
N ALA A 99 -5.93 0.42 -11.53
CA ALA A 99 -4.50 0.68 -11.61
C ALA A 99 -4.20 1.66 -12.75
N LYS A 100 -4.79 1.43 -13.93
CA LYS A 100 -4.66 2.34 -15.08
C LYS A 100 -5.15 3.75 -14.75
N ARG A 101 -6.37 3.89 -14.22
CA ARG A 101 -6.93 5.20 -13.83
C ARG A 101 -6.12 5.91 -12.75
N SER A 102 -5.46 5.16 -11.87
CA SER A 102 -4.66 5.71 -10.77
C SER A 102 -3.35 6.33 -11.25
N LEU A 103 -2.87 5.93 -12.44
CA LEU A 103 -1.69 6.49 -13.10
C LEU A 103 -2.01 7.68 -14.02
N GLU A 104 -3.26 7.81 -14.46
CA GLU A 104 -3.69 8.81 -15.46
C GLU A 104 -3.97 10.22 -14.89
N ASN A 105 -3.47 10.56 -13.71
CA ASN A 105 -3.61 11.91 -13.13
C ASN A 105 -2.39 12.36 -12.35
#